data_AF-A0A7S2L9Q4-F1
#
_entry.id   AF-A0A7S2L9Q4-F1
#
_cell.length_a   1.000
_cell.length_b   1.000
_cell.length_c   1.000
_cell.angle_alpha   90.00
_cell.angle_beta   90.00
_cell.angle_gamma   90.00
#
_symmetry.space_group_name_H-M   'P 1'
#
loop_
_entity.id
_entity.type
_entity.pdbx_description
1 polymer ?
#
loop_
_entity_poly.entity_id
_entity_poly.type
_entity_poly.pdbx_seq_one_letter_code
_entity_poly.pdbx_strand_id
1 'polypeptide(L)'
;MKDDDEKGKRYGRLQITPRPLEANHVIDLPKQLLALSIGHFRDGSPLTVAYKYYSKKGFMYKLGDAIASVVESIPKGGILIFVPSYSFLKKCTDAWNPTSRSRHWSDEVLEDDLGRTIWDRLTESKTRVILEPNSGGQEMFEEKRNEYVQRIKGRGSCVLLAVFRGKMSEGVSFNDDNARGVICVGLPYPNARDRSVEAKRAYNDEQRRLRGRTNLLPGMEWYSQQAYRALAQALGRCIRHAADYGAVIMMDSRHCDTGGARVNGVSPAHRNLPKWMRHHMRNLVSSSGYANYQGTNVVCGGWPGLATEMARFFAEAPIHAASVLAKQQDSLKAAKERAEKQGSSNHYFDGRSGKWCPRVIITPQTADPCTPNIKKPDDLKSTDDDGAGSATGPVIISASPAAMKTPEAN
;
A
#
# COMPACT_ATOMS: atom_id res chain seq x y z
N MET A 1 13.42 -6.00 64.12
CA MET A 1 12.36 -5.37 63.29
C MET A 1 13.09 -4.77 62.10
N LYS A 2 13.33 -5.55 61.03
CA LYS A 2 12.40 -5.79 59.91
C LYS A 2 11.87 -4.46 59.36
N ASP A 3 12.40 -4.01 58.23
CA ASP A 3 11.68 -4.15 56.98
C ASP A 3 12.65 -4.15 55.79
N ASP A 4 12.47 -5.18 54.96
CA ASP A 4 13.17 -5.45 53.71
C ASP A 4 12.76 -4.41 52.66
N ASP A 5 13.68 -3.52 52.30
CA ASP A 5 13.49 -2.60 51.17
C ASP A 5 13.85 -3.36 49.88
N GLU A 6 12.94 -4.24 49.47
CA GLU A 6 12.94 -4.97 48.22
C GLU A 6 12.78 -3.96 47.06
N LYS A 7 13.88 -3.29 46.71
CA LYS A 7 13.99 -2.51 45.47
C LYS A 7 13.96 -3.49 44.31
N GLY A 8 12.75 -3.89 43.94
CA GLY A 8 12.47 -4.53 42.68
C GLY A 8 13.14 -3.72 41.59
N LYS A 9 14.20 -4.30 41.00
CA LYS A 9 14.73 -3.85 39.70
C LYS A 9 13.52 -3.84 38.78
N ARG A 10 12.95 -2.65 38.56
CA ARG A 10 12.08 -2.42 37.42
C ARG A 10 12.94 -2.80 36.23
N TYR A 11 12.76 -4.01 35.73
CA TYR A 11 13.14 -4.36 34.37
C TYR A 11 12.41 -3.33 33.53
N GLY A 12 13.12 -2.24 33.19
CA GLY A 12 12.67 -1.33 32.18
C GLY A 12 12.33 -2.23 31.03
N ARG A 13 11.04 -2.29 30.68
CA ARG A 13 10.57 -3.07 29.53
C ARG A 13 11.56 -2.70 28.45
N LEU A 14 12.36 -3.66 27.99
CA LEU A 14 13.26 -3.53 26.87
C LEU A 14 12.35 -3.32 25.64
N GLN A 15 11.68 -2.18 25.57
CA GLN A 15 11.48 -1.46 24.35
C GLN A 15 12.89 -1.03 23.94
N ILE A 16 13.67 -2.01 23.48
CA ILE A 16 14.51 -1.82 22.32
C ILE A 16 13.55 -1.10 21.39
N THR A 17 13.68 0.23 21.24
CA THR A 17 13.08 0.92 20.12
C THR A 17 13.80 0.28 18.95
N PRO A 18 13.22 -0.76 18.32
CA PRO A 18 13.95 -1.40 17.26
C PRO A 18 14.18 -0.27 16.27
N ARG A 19 15.45 -0.05 15.89
CA ARG A 19 15.73 0.90 14.82
C ARG A 19 14.75 0.53 13.71
N PRO A 20 13.96 1.49 13.19
CA PRO A 20 12.99 1.19 12.15
C PRO A 20 13.67 0.28 11.12
N LEU A 21 13.08 -0.89 10.84
CA LEU A 21 13.67 -1.81 9.88
C LEU A 21 13.61 -1.13 8.51
N GLU A 22 14.73 -0.55 8.09
CA GLU A 22 14.84 0.16 6.83
C GLU A 22 15.32 -0.79 5.74
N ALA A 23 14.44 -1.67 5.28
CA ALA A 23 14.72 -2.50 4.12
C ALA A 23 14.69 -1.64 2.84
N ASN A 24 15.65 -1.87 1.95
CA ASN A 24 15.56 -1.38 0.57
C ASN A 24 14.31 -1.95 -0.10
N HIS A 25 13.77 -1.24 -1.09
CA HIS A 25 12.63 -1.75 -1.84
C HIS A 25 13.01 -2.98 -2.67
N VAL A 26 12.06 -3.89 -2.88
CA VAL A 26 12.27 -5.17 -3.58
C VAL A 26 12.49 -5.02 -5.11
N ILE A 27 12.31 -3.82 -5.67
CA ILE A 27 12.40 -3.53 -7.12
C ILE A 27 13.46 -2.47 -7.40
N ASP A 28 13.96 -2.44 -8.65
CA ASP A 28 14.74 -1.34 -9.20
C ASP A 28 13.80 -0.14 -9.52
N LEU A 29 13.63 0.75 -8.54
CA LEU A 29 12.62 1.82 -8.58
C LEU A 29 12.66 2.68 -9.86
N PRO A 30 13.81 3.23 -10.32
CA PRO A 30 13.86 4.01 -11.56
C PRO A 30 13.40 3.27 -12.82
N LYS A 31 13.44 1.93 -12.83
CA LYS A 31 13.19 1.11 -14.01
C LYS A 31 11.89 0.32 -13.97
N GLN A 32 11.39 0.01 -12.78
CA GLN A 32 10.17 -0.77 -12.58
C GLN A 32 8.99 0.09 -12.09
N LEU A 33 9.22 1.35 -11.69
CA LEU A 33 8.17 2.25 -11.24
C LEU A 33 8.23 3.58 -11.99
N LEU A 34 7.11 3.96 -12.61
CA LEU A 34 6.88 5.32 -13.09
C LEU A 34 5.94 6.05 -12.13
N ALA A 35 6.46 6.98 -11.34
CA ALA A 35 5.68 7.73 -10.36
C ALA A 35 5.46 9.17 -10.82
N LEU A 36 4.21 9.55 -11.07
CA LEU A 36 3.83 10.87 -11.60
C LEU A 36 2.96 11.66 -10.62
N SER A 37 3.16 12.97 -10.56
CA SER A 37 2.25 13.93 -9.92
C SER A 37 1.65 14.88 -10.96
N ILE A 38 0.34 15.05 -10.92
CA ILE A 38 -0.43 15.89 -11.84
C ILE A 38 -1.10 16.98 -11.02
N GLY A 39 -0.58 18.21 -11.13
CA GLY A 39 -1.05 19.37 -10.38
C GLY A 39 -1.81 20.40 -11.23
N HIS A 40 -1.80 20.24 -12.55
CA HIS A 40 -2.47 21.12 -13.50
C HIS A 40 -3.10 20.31 -14.64
N PHE A 41 -4.25 20.77 -15.10
CA PHE A 41 -4.88 20.26 -16.32
C PHE A 41 -4.11 20.72 -17.57
N ARG A 42 -4.46 20.20 -18.74
CA ARG A 42 -3.81 20.53 -20.03
C ARG A 42 -3.84 22.03 -20.32
N ASP A 43 -4.95 22.69 -19.98
CA ASP A 43 -5.16 24.13 -20.11
C ASP A 43 -4.38 24.98 -19.08
N GLY A 44 -3.59 24.35 -18.20
CA GLY A 44 -2.83 25.02 -17.15
C GLY A 44 -3.63 25.36 -15.90
N SER A 45 -4.94 25.10 -15.86
CA SER A 45 -5.74 25.34 -14.66
C SER A 45 -5.37 24.34 -13.53
N PRO A 46 -5.40 24.76 -12.25
CA PRO A 46 -4.90 23.93 -11.16
C PRO A 46 -5.81 22.72 -10.90
N LEU A 47 -5.19 21.55 -10.81
CA LEU A 47 -5.82 20.30 -10.40
C LEU A 47 -5.68 20.17 -8.88
N THR A 48 -6.67 20.68 -8.14
CA THR A 48 -6.73 20.51 -6.68
C THR A 48 -8.06 19.88 -6.31
N VAL A 49 -8.03 18.67 -5.75
CA VAL A 49 -9.24 17.93 -5.40
C VAL A 49 -9.71 18.38 -4.01
N ALA A 50 -10.53 19.42 -4.01
CA ALA A 50 -11.24 19.92 -2.84
C ALA A 50 -12.65 20.37 -3.23
N TYR A 51 -13.60 20.33 -2.29
CA TYR A 51 -15.02 20.62 -2.54
C TYR A 51 -15.24 21.95 -3.26
N LYS A 52 -14.53 23.00 -2.85
CA LYS A 52 -14.55 24.34 -3.47
C LYS A 52 -14.23 24.33 -4.97
N TYR A 53 -13.40 23.40 -5.43
CA TYR A 53 -12.93 23.34 -6.81
C TYR A 53 -13.76 22.40 -7.66
N TYR A 54 -14.05 21.19 -7.17
CA TYR A 54 -14.83 20.23 -7.95
C TYR A 54 -16.33 20.53 -8.01
N SER A 55 -16.83 21.48 -7.22
CA SER A 55 -18.18 22.00 -7.37
C SER A 55 -18.34 22.95 -8.57
N LYS A 56 -17.23 23.41 -9.16
CA LYS A 56 -17.26 24.31 -10.33
C LYS A 56 -17.59 23.53 -11.60
N LYS A 57 -18.38 24.13 -12.51
CA LYS A 57 -18.69 23.57 -13.83
C LYS A 57 -17.38 23.27 -14.58
N GLY A 58 -17.34 22.13 -15.27
CA GLY A 58 -16.20 21.70 -16.08
C GLY A 58 -15.06 21.00 -15.32
N PHE A 59 -14.94 21.12 -13.99
CA PHE A 59 -13.88 20.42 -13.24
C PHE A 59 -13.93 18.91 -13.45
N MET A 60 -15.13 18.32 -13.35
CA MET A 60 -15.31 16.88 -13.51
C MET A 60 -14.91 16.40 -14.90
N TYR A 61 -15.22 17.16 -15.94
CA TYR A 61 -14.80 16.84 -17.30
C TYR A 61 -13.28 16.93 -17.45
N LYS A 62 -12.65 18.02 -17.01
CA LYS A 62 -11.18 18.16 -17.06
C LYS A 62 -10.45 17.06 -16.30
N LEU A 63 -11.01 16.64 -15.15
CA LEU A 63 -10.50 15.49 -14.41
C LEU A 63 -10.66 14.19 -15.18
N GLY A 64 -11.82 13.98 -15.80
CA GLY A 64 -12.09 12.82 -16.67
C GLY A 64 -11.14 12.75 -17.86
N ASP A 65 -10.92 13.87 -18.55
CA ASP A 65 -9.99 13.98 -19.68
C ASP A 65 -8.54 13.67 -19.27
N ALA A 66 -8.10 14.22 -18.15
CA ALA A 66 -6.79 13.95 -17.58
C ALA A 66 -6.62 12.45 -17.21
N ILE A 67 -7.64 11.84 -16.60
CA ILE A 67 -7.65 10.41 -16.28
C ILE A 67 -7.64 9.57 -17.56
N ALA A 68 -8.51 9.86 -18.53
CA ALA A 68 -8.59 9.14 -19.79
C ALA A 68 -7.25 9.18 -20.53
N SER A 69 -6.59 10.33 -20.57
CA SER A 69 -5.25 10.49 -21.16
C SER A 69 -4.20 9.56 -20.52
N VAL A 70 -4.21 9.45 -19.18
CA VAL A 70 -3.31 8.53 -18.45
C VAL A 70 -3.68 7.08 -18.74
N VAL A 71 -4.97 6.75 -18.69
CA VAL A 71 -5.49 5.40 -18.93
C VAL A 71 -5.16 4.92 -20.34
N GLU A 72 -5.34 5.77 -21.35
CA GLU A 72 -5.02 5.51 -22.75
C GLU A 72 -3.52 5.21 -22.94
N SER A 73 -2.67 5.86 -22.16
CA SER A 73 -1.22 5.71 -22.24
C SER A 73 -0.70 4.41 -21.63
N ILE A 74 -1.50 3.72 -20.79
CA ILE A 74 -1.12 2.43 -20.21
C ILE A 74 -1.55 1.31 -21.20
N PRO A 75 -0.63 0.52 -21.76
CA PRO A 75 -0.95 -0.36 -22.89
C PRO A 75 -1.77 -1.59 -22.49
N LYS A 76 -1.46 -2.19 -21.33
CA LYS A 76 -2.09 -3.45 -20.88
C LYS A 76 -2.17 -3.53 -19.36
N GLY A 77 -2.97 -4.47 -18.90
CA GLY A 77 -3.22 -4.74 -17.50
C GLY A 77 -4.35 -3.90 -16.92
N GLY A 78 -4.59 -4.14 -15.65
CA GLY A 78 -5.57 -3.50 -14.82
C GLY A 78 -5.12 -2.14 -14.32
N ILE A 79 -6.05 -1.19 -14.30
CA ILE A 79 -5.84 0.15 -13.77
C ILE A 79 -6.82 0.38 -12.63
N LEU A 80 -6.27 0.69 -11.45
CA LEU A 80 -7.03 1.01 -10.25
C LEU A 80 -7.10 2.54 -10.10
N ILE A 81 -8.30 3.09 -10.03
CA ILE A 81 -8.53 4.53 -9.85
C ILE A 81 -9.20 4.74 -8.51
N PHE A 82 -8.47 5.31 -7.55
CA PHE A 82 -8.98 5.59 -6.20
C PHE A 82 -9.44 7.04 -6.08
N VAL A 83 -10.68 7.22 -5.63
CA VAL A 83 -11.31 8.52 -5.39
C VAL A 83 -11.68 8.71 -3.90
N PRO A 84 -11.80 9.95 -3.40
CA PRO A 84 -11.85 10.23 -1.96
C PRO A 84 -13.15 9.80 -1.26
N SER A 85 -14.25 9.64 -1.98
CA SER A 85 -15.54 9.23 -1.40
C SER A 85 -16.48 8.61 -2.44
N TYR A 86 -17.47 7.85 -1.99
CA TYR A 86 -18.57 7.36 -2.85
C TYR A 86 -19.38 8.49 -3.46
N SER A 87 -19.54 9.61 -2.75
CA SER A 87 -20.21 10.79 -3.31
C SER A 87 -19.42 11.41 -4.46
N PHE A 88 -18.08 11.40 -4.38
CA PHE A 88 -17.22 11.84 -5.47
C PHE A 88 -17.23 10.84 -6.62
N LEU A 89 -17.18 9.54 -6.33
CA LEU A 89 -17.33 8.47 -7.34
C LEU A 89 -18.62 8.64 -8.14
N LYS A 90 -19.75 8.85 -7.47
CA LYS A 90 -21.04 9.08 -8.12
C LYS A 90 -21.00 10.30 -9.04
N LYS A 91 -20.43 11.42 -8.58
CA LYS A 91 -20.25 12.62 -9.42
C LYS A 91 -19.41 12.35 -10.66
N CYS A 92 -18.33 11.58 -10.54
CA CYS A 92 -17.52 11.16 -11.69
C CYS A 92 -18.38 10.35 -12.67
N THR A 93 -19.06 9.32 -12.18
CA THR A 93 -19.90 8.45 -13.01
C THR A 93 -21.00 9.24 -13.72
N ASP A 94 -21.71 10.13 -13.01
CA ASP A 94 -22.77 10.93 -13.60
C ASP A 94 -22.24 11.89 -14.67
N ALA A 95 -21.08 12.51 -14.43
CA ALA A 95 -20.47 13.43 -15.38
C ALA A 95 -19.88 12.72 -16.61
N TRP A 96 -19.33 11.52 -16.45
CA TRP A 96 -18.55 10.85 -17.50
C TRP A 96 -19.36 9.86 -18.32
N ASN A 97 -20.32 9.16 -17.69
CA ASN A 97 -21.09 8.11 -18.32
C ASN A 97 -22.42 8.66 -18.88
N PRO A 98 -22.61 8.68 -20.21
CA PRO A 98 -23.85 9.17 -20.83
C PRO A 98 -25.07 8.32 -20.44
N THR A 99 -24.87 7.05 -20.08
CA THR A 99 -25.93 6.10 -19.70
C THR A 99 -26.25 6.11 -18.20
N SER A 100 -25.66 7.01 -17.40
CA SER A 100 -25.92 7.04 -15.96
C SER A 100 -27.37 7.41 -15.66
N ARG A 101 -28.09 6.48 -15.02
CA ARG A 101 -29.51 6.62 -14.64
C ARG A 101 -29.79 7.70 -13.60
N SER A 102 -28.75 8.18 -12.91
CA SER A 102 -28.87 9.22 -11.89
C SER A 102 -28.62 10.64 -12.42
N ARG A 103 -28.38 10.78 -13.73
CA ARG A 103 -28.23 12.09 -14.36
C ARG A 103 -29.56 12.81 -14.43
N HIS A 104 -29.53 14.11 -14.20
CA HIS A 104 -30.65 14.95 -14.54
C HIS A 104 -30.66 15.15 -16.07
N TRP A 105 -31.83 15.22 -16.71
CA TRP A 105 -31.94 15.41 -18.16
C TRP A 105 -31.22 16.67 -18.67
N SER A 106 -31.06 17.67 -17.81
CA SER A 106 -30.34 18.93 -18.09
C SER A 106 -28.83 18.87 -17.92
N ASP A 107 -28.28 17.75 -17.43
CA ASP A 107 -26.84 17.61 -17.26
C ASP A 107 -26.20 17.40 -18.64
N GLU A 108 -25.37 18.35 -19.06
CA GLU A 108 -24.61 18.30 -20.31
C GLU A 108 -23.54 17.19 -20.21
N VAL A 109 -23.56 16.19 -21.11
CA VAL A 109 -22.39 15.34 -21.34
C VAL A 109 -21.45 16.13 -22.23
N LEU A 110 -20.19 16.29 -21.81
CA LEU A 110 -19.18 16.90 -22.66
C LEU A 110 -18.46 15.81 -23.43
N GLU A 111 -18.34 16.00 -24.74
CA GLU A 111 -17.65 15.13 -25.67
C GLU A 111 -16.29 15.73 -26.06
N ASP A 112 -15.38 14.92 -26.59
CA ASP A 112 -14.19 15.41 -27.28
C ASP A 112 -14.51 15.83 -28.73
N ASP A 113 -13.51 16.33 -29.46
CA ASP A 113 -13.69 16.76 -30.87
C ASP A 113 -14.11 15.62 -31.81
N LEU A 114 -14.01 14.36 -31.35
CA LEU A 114 -14.43 13.16 -32.09
C LEU A 114 -15.82 12.66 -31.65
N GLY A 115 -16.54 13.41 -30.82
CA GLY A 115 -17.86 13.05 -30.32
C GLY A 115 -17.84 11.93 -29.28
N ARG A 116 -16.70 11.68 -28.62
CA ARG A 116 -16.58 10.62 -27.60
C ARG A 116 -16.69 11.21 -26.20
N THR A 117 -17.45 10.54 -25.35
CA THR A 117 -17.49 10.88 -23.93
C THR A 117 -16.24 10.35 -23.22
N ILE A 118 -15.99 10.83 -22.00
CA ILE A 118 -14.94 10.27 -21.14
C ILE A 118 -15.14 8.77 -20.92
N TRP A 119 -16.39 8.31 -20.79
CA TRP A 119 -16.68 6.90 -20.59
C TRP A 119 -16.38 6.04 -21.83
N ASP A 120 -16.65 6.58 -23.02
CA ASP A 120 -16.32 5.91 -24.28
C ASP A 120 -14.81 5.76 -24.41
N ARG A 121 -14.04 6.83 -24.18
CA ARG A 121 -12.58 6.80 -24.17
C ARG A 121 -12.01 5.73 -23.24
N LEU A 122 -12.53 5.64 -22.01
CA LEU A 122 -12.11 4.63 -21.05
C LEU A 122 -12.50 3.20 -21.50
N THR A 123 -13.69 3.03 -22.06
CA THR A 123 -14.21 1.71 -22.46
C THR A 123 -13.58 1.20 -23.75
N GLU A 124 -13.35 2.08 -24.73
CA GLU A 124 -12.59 1.78 -25.95
C GLU A 124 -11.14 1.39 -25.61
N SER A 125 -10.51 2.14 -24.70
CA SER A 125 -9.11 1.90 -24.34
C SER A 125 -8.88 0.67 -23.46
N LYS A 126 -9.82 0.33 -22.57
CA LYS A 126 -9.63 -0.70 -21.54
C LYS A 126 -10.74 -1.74 -21.46
N THR A 127 -11.56 -1.84 -22.50
CA THR A 127 -12.69 -2.77 -22.70
C THR A 127 -13.86 -2.61 -21.72
N ARG A 128 -13.62 -2.29 -20.45
CA ARG A 128 -14.64 -2.16 -19.42
C ARG A 128 -14.16 -1.28 -18.27
N VAL A 129 -15.08 -0.43 -17.81
CA VAL A 129 -14.99 0.28 -16.53
C VAL A 129 -15.91 -0.38 -15.51
N ILE A 130 -15.35 -0.84 -14.40
CA ILE A 130 -16.04 -1.41 -13.24
C ILE A 130 -16.02 -0.38 -12.11
N LEU A 131 -17.14 -0.26 -11.41
CA LEU A 131 -17.30 0.66 -10.29
C LEU A 131 -17.43 -0.14 -8.99
N GLU A 132 -16.78 0.33 -7.92
CA GLU A 132 -17.03 -0.15 -6.58
C GLU A 132 -18.48 0.20 -6.16
N PRO A 133 -19.28 -0.78 -5.70
CA PRO A 133 -20.65 -0.50 -5.27
C PRO A 133 -20.66 0.30 -3.96
N ASN A 134 -21.60 1.25 -3.84
CA ASN A 134 -21.75 2.10 -2.64
C ASN A 134 -22.47 1.40 -1.48
N SER A 135 -23.11 0.27 -1.73
CA SER A 135 -23.83 -0.55 -0.76
C SER A 135 -23.81 -2.00 -1.21
N GLY A 136 -23.87 -2.93 -0.27
CA GLY A 136 -23.90 -4.36 -0.57
C GLY A 136 -23.25 -5.20 0.51
N GLY A 137 -23.59 -6.49 0.52
CA GLY A 137 -22.87 -7.52 1.26
C GLY A 137 -21.50 -7.79 0.62
N GLN A 138 -20.63 -8.50 1.35
CA GLN A 138 -19.28 -8.85 0.90
C GLN A 138 -19.25 -9.54 -0.48
N GLU A 139 -20.24 -10.39 -0.75
CA GLU A 139 -20.41 -11.13 -2.00
C GLU A 139 -20.41 -10.24 -3.24
N MET A 140 -21.20 -9.15 -3.25
CA MET A 140 -21.26 -8.22 -4.38
C MET A 140 -19.90 -7.55 -4.69
N PHE A 141 -19.10 -7.28 -3.64
CA PHE A 141 -17.76 -6.72 -3.83
C PHE A 141 -16.80 -7.76 -4.43
N GLU A 142 -16.93 -9.02 -4.00
CA GLU A 142 -16.15 -10.14 -4.54
C GLU A 142 -16.53 -10.46 -5.98
N GLU A 143 -17.81 -10.41 -6.34
CA GLU A 143 -18.29 -10.53 -7.71
C GLU A 143 -17.68 -9.47 -8.62
N LYS A 144 -17.74 -8.18 -8.23
CA LYS A 144 -17.15 -7.08 -9.01
C LYS A 144 -15.63 -7.21 -9.14
N ARG A 145 -14.96 -7.69 -8.10
CA ARG A 145 -13.54 -8.01 -8.14
C ARG A 145 -13.24 -9.15 -9.11
N ASN A 146 -14.02 -10.23 -9.05
CA ASN A 146 -13.85 -11.37 -9.94
C ASN A 146 -14.11 -10.96 -11.39
N GLU A 147 -15.15 -10.16 -11.64
CA GLU A 147 -15.41 -9.54 -12.95
C GLU A 147 -14.17 -8.79 -13.45
N TYR A 148 -13.56 -7.94 -12.62
CA TYR A 148 -12.35 -7.19 -12.97
C TYR A 148 -11.17 -8.10 -13.34
N VAL A 149 -10.85 -9.08 -12.49
CA VAL A 149 -9.73 -10.00 -12.72
C VAL A 149 -9.97 -10.85 -13.97
N GLN A 150 -11.19 -11.35 -14.18
CA GLN A 150 -11.52 -12.16 -15.35
C GLN A 150 -11.50 -11.34 -16.64
N ARG A 151 -11.92 -10.08 -16.60
CA ARG A 151 -11.80 -9.17 -17.76
C ARG A 151 -10.36 -8.95 -18.16
N ILE A 152 -9.46 -8.77 -17.19
CA ILE A 152 -8.02 -8.61 -17.48
C ILE A 152 -7.44 -9.90 -18.04
N LYS A 153 -7.79 -11.06 -17.49
CA LYS A 153 -7.34 -12.36 -18.03
C LYS A 153 -7.83 -12.62 -19.46
N GLY A 154 -9.08 -12.28 -19.76
CA GLY A 154 -9.70 -12.57 -21.06
C GLY A 154 -9.48 -11.51 -22.14
N ARG A 155 -9.35 -10.24 -21.76
CA ARG A 155 -9.27 -9.09 -22.69
C ARG A 155 -8.00 -8.24 -22.52
N GLY A 156 -7.13 -8.60 -21.57
CA GLY A 156 -5.83 -7.95 -21.34
C GLY A 156 -5.88 -6.64 -20.55
N SER A 157 -7.05 -6.03 -20.35
CA SER A 157 -7.16 -4.75 -19.64
C SER A 157 -8.55 -4.51 -19.03
N CYS A 158 -8.59 -3.74 -17.95
CA CYS A 158 -9.82 -3.28 -17.30
C CYS A 158 -9.52 -2.09 -16.39
N VAL A 159 -10.51 -1.21 -16.19
CA VAL A 159 -10.44 -0.12 -15.21
C VAL A 159 -11.36 -0.44 -14.04
N LEU A 160 -10.86 -0.28 -12.82
CA LEU A 160 -11.66 -0.30 -11.60
C LEU A 160 -11.62 1.08 -10.94
N LEU A 161 -12.77 1.76 -10.88
CA LEU A 161 -12.95 2.95 -10.04
C LEU A 161 -13.43 2.51 -8.66
N ALA A 162 -12.61 2.80 -7.65
CA ALA A 162 -12.82 2.43 -6.26
C ALA A 162 -12.65 3.63 -5.33
N VAL A 163 -13.13 3.51 -4.09
CA VAL A 163 -13.00 4.55 -3.07
C VAL A 163 -11.82 4.21 -2.15
N PHE A 164 -11.03 5.20 -1.74
CA PHE A 164 -10.02 4.98 -0.70
C PHE A 164 -10.67 4.44 0.58
N ARG A 165 -10.06 3.43 1.22
CA ARG A 165 -10.65 2.76 2.40
C ARG A 165 -12.03 2.12 2.12
N GLY A 166 -12.38 1.93 0.85
CA GLY A 166 -13.51 1.11 0.44
C GLY A 166 -13.25 -0.37 0.68
N LYS A 167 -14.30 -1.20 0.58
CA LYS A 167 -14.19 -2.65 0.81
C LYS A 167 -13.33 -3.31 -0.27
N MET A 168 -13.35 -2.80 -1.51
CA MET A 168 -12.44 -3.28 -2.56
C MET A 168 -11.00 -2.81 -2.36
N SER A 169 -10.82 -1.79 -1.52
CA SER A 169 -9.55 -1.13 -1.22
C SER A 169 -8.92 -1.59 0.10
N GLU A 170 -9.55 -2.49 0.85
CA GLU A 170 -9.02 -3.09 2.08
C GLU A 170 -8.90 -4.63 1.92
N GLY A 171 -7.77 -5.21 2.35
CA GLY A 171 -7.57 -6.67 2.39
C GLY A 171 -7.42 -7.41 1.04
N VAL A 172 -7.81 -6.79 -0.08
CA VAL A 172 -7.77 -7.43 -1.41
C VAL A 172 -6.41 -7.22 -2.10
N SER A 173 -5.80 -8.29 -2.61
CA SER A 173 -4.59 -8.21 -3.46
C SER A 173 -4.94 -8.26 -4.96
N PHE A 174 -4.38 -7.35 -5.76
CA PHE A 174 -4.49 -7.28 -7.22
C PHE A 174 -3.14 -7.58 -7.89
N ASN A 175 -2.71 -8.85 -7.94
CA ASN A 175 -1.33 -9.24 -8.32
C ASN A 175 -1.02 -9.00 -9.79
N ASP A 176 0.26 -8.73 -10.09
CA ASP A 176 0.81 -8.68 -11.43
C ASP A 176 0.03 -7.75 -12.37
N ASP A 177 -0.49 -8.31 -13.46
CA ASP A 177 -1.24 -7.60 -14.48
C ASP A 177 -2.54 -7.00 -13.96
N ASN A 178 -3.00 -7.32 -12.74
CA ASN A 178 -4.21 -6.72 -12.18
C ASN A 178 -4.01 -5.28 -11.68
N ALA A 179 -2.78 -4.77 -11.59
CA ALA A 179 -2.48 -3.43 -11.08
C ALA A 179 -1.27 -2.76 -11.75
N ARG A 180 -1.24 -2.73 -13.09
CA ARG A 180 -0.20 -2.04 -13.88
C ARG A 180 -0.29 -0.51 -13.79
N GLY A 181 -1.47 0.01 -13.47
CA GLY A 181 -1.70 1.43 -13.18
C GLY A 181 -2.42 1.62 -11.86
N VAL A 182 -1.96 2.58 -11.05
CA VAL A 182 -2.70 3.08 -9.89
C VAL A 182 -2.82 4.60 -9.99
N ILE A 183 -4.04 5.11 -10.08
CA ILE A 183 -4.34 6.53 -10.13
C ILE A 183 -5.01 6.91 -8.80
N CYS A 184 -4.40 7.82 -8.06
CA CYS A 184 -4.91 8.36 -6.81
C CYS A 184 -5.43 9.79 -7.04
N VAL A 185 -6.74 9.97 -6.95
CA VAL A 185 -7.40 11.26 -7.15
C VAL A 185 -7.60 11.95 -5.80
N GLY A 186 -6.89 13.06 -5.59
CA GLY A 186 -6.98 13.83 -4.35
C GLY A 186 -6.39 13.15 -3.12
N LEU A 187 -6.74 13.67 -1.95
CA LEU A 187 -6.29 13.15 -0.66
C LEU A 187 -7.46 12.58 0.15
N PRO A 188 -7.37 11.32 0.64
CA PRO A 188 -8.43 10.66 1.39
C PRO A 188 -8.42 11.06 2.86
N TYR A 189 -8.65 12.35 3.12
CA TYR A 189 -8.80 12.83 4.49
C TYR A 189 -10.04 12.22 5.16
N PRO A 190 -9.92 11.74 6.42
CA PRO A 190 -11.10 11.42 7.22
C PRO A 190 -12.01 12.65 7.35
N ASN A 191 -13.30 12.44 7.60
CA ASN A 191 -14.21 13.56 7.80
C ASN A 191 -13.73 14.41 9.00
N ALA A 192 -13.40 15.67 8.74
CA ALA A 192 -12.91 16.59 9.77
C ALA A 192 -13.94 16.87 10.88
N ARG A 193 -15.24 16.69 10.58
CA ARG A 193 -16.38 16.88 11.51
C ARG A 193 -16.76 15.60 12.26
N ASP A 194 -16.07 14.49 12.03
CA ASP A 194 -16.27 13.30 12.83
C ASP A 194 -15.80 13.58 14.27
N ARG A 195 -16.69 13.34 15.25
CA ARG A 195 -16.42 13.58 16.67
C ARG A 195 -15.14 12.88 17.15
N SER A 196 -14.87 11.68 16.64
CA SER A 196 -13.66 10.93 17.00
C SER A 196 -12.39 11.59 16.46
N VAL A 197 -12.43 12.12 15.25
CA VAL A 197 -11.31 12.83 14.60
C VAL A 197 -11.06 14.15 15.30
N GLU A 198 -12.12 14.92 15.57
CA GLU A 198 -12.04 16.19 16.29
C GLU A 198 -11.49 16.02 17.70
N ALA A 199 -12.06 15.09 18.48
CA ALA A 199 -11.60 14.78 19.83
C ALA A 199 -10.14 14.32 19.84
N LYS A 200 -9.73 13.48 18.87
CA LYS A 200 -8.35 13.00 18.80
C LYS A 200 -7.35 14.11 18.46
N ARG A 201 -7.72 15.04 17.58
CA ARG A 201 -6.90 16.22 17.25
C ARG A 201 -6.74 17.13 18.47
N ALA A 202 -7.86 17.48 19.13
CA ALA A 202 -7.86 18.29 20.34
C ALA A 202 -7.04 17.65 21.48
N TYR A 203 -7.22 16.34 21.71
CA TYR A 203 -6.44 15.58 22.68
C TYR A 203 -4.94 15.66 22.41
N ASN A 204 -4.51 15.43 21.16
CA ASN A 204 -3.09 15.49 20.82
C ASN A 204 -2.50 16.89 21.09
N ASP A 205 -3.21 17.95 20.69
CA ASP A 205 -2.76 19.33 20.91
C ASP A 205 -2.72 19.69 22.40
N GLU A 206 -3.74 19.28 23.17
CA GLU A 206 -3.81 19.50 24.61
C GLU A 206 -2.71 18.74 25.36
N GLN A 207 -2.46 17.47 25.05
CA GLN A 207 -1.41 16.68 25.72
C GLN A 207 -0.01 17.23 25.43
N ARG A 208 0.23 17.77 24.24
CA ARG A 208 1.50 18.45 23.92
C ARG A 208 1.62 19.76 24.70
N ARG A 209 0.55 20.56 24.76
CA ARG A 209 0.52 21.86 25.44
C ARG A 209 0.62 21.75 26.97
N LEU A 210 -0.19 20.88 27.58
CA LEU A 210 -0.35 20.78 29.03
C LEU A 210 0.61 19.77 29.69
N ARG A 211 0.99 18.71 28.98
CA ARG A 211 1.78 17.61 29.54
C ARG A 211 3.15 17.44 28.86
N GLY A 212 3.53 18.34 27.95
CA GLY A 212 4.83 18.32 27.27
C GLY A 212 5.11 17.03 26.49
N ARG A 213 4.07 16.28 26.07
CA ARG A 213 4.23 14.96 25.42
C ARG A 213 4.74 15.10 23.99
N THR A 214 6.05 15.16 23.80
CA THR A 214 6.71 15.31 22.49
C THR A 214 6.61 14.07 21.59
N ASN A 215 6.30 12.90 22.15
CA ASN A 215 6.07 11.66 21.41
C ASN A 215 4.72 11.64 20.66
N LEU A 216 3.82 12.59 20.93
CA LEU A 216 2.58 12.76 20.18
C LEU A 216 2.78 13.76 19.04
N LEU A 217 2.22 13.42 17.89
CA LEU A 217 2.14 14.34 16.76
C LEU A 217 1.12 15.44 17.05
N PRO A 218 1.36 16.69 16.62
CA PRO A 218 0.33 17.72 16.62
C PRO A 218 -0.93 17.25 15.89
N GLY A 219 -2.10 17.71 16.31
CA GLY A 219 -3.40 17.23 15.84
C GLY A 219 -3.53 17.30 14.32
N MET A 220 -3.06 18.38 13.69
CA MET A 220 -3.09 18.54 12.24
C MET A 220 -2.13 17.60 11.50
N GLU A 221 -0.96 17.32 12.06
CA GLU A 221 -0.01 16.37 11.49
C GLU A 221 -0.52 14.94 11.62
N TRP A 222 -1.10 14.57 12.77
CA TRP A 222 -1.78 13.29 12.94
C TRP A 222 -2.91 13.12 11.93
N TYR A 223 -3.74 14.15 11.74
CA TYR A 223 -4.83 14.13 10.77
C TYR A 223 -4.33 13.97 9.33
N SER A 224 -3.26 14.68 8.97
CA SER A 224 -2.58 14.52 7.68
C SER A 224 -2.07 13.09 7.50
N GLN A 225 -1.41 12.52 8.51
CA GLN A 225 -0.93 11.14 8.45
C GLN A 225 -2.04 10.12 8.19
N GLN A 226 -3.28 10.36 8.65
CA GLN A 226 -4.40 9.47 8.33
C GLN A 226 -4.65 9.41 6.81
N ALA A 227 -4.64 10.55 6.13
CA ALA A 227 -4.82 10.59 4.67
C ALA A 227 -3.67 9.86 3.96
N TYR A 228 -2.42 10.14 4.34
CA TYR A 228 -1.25 9.54 3.70
C TYR A 228 -1.09 8.04 3.97
N ARG A 229 -1.60 7.51 5.09
CA ARG A 229 -1.66 6.06 5.33
C ARG A 229 -2.57 5.36 4.32
N ALA A 230 -3.76 5.91 4.07
CA ALA A 230 -4.69 5.34 3.10
C ALA A 230 -4.18 5.51 1.66
N LEU A 231 -3.54 6.64 1.36
CA LEU A 231 -2.84 6.84 0.11
C LEU A 231 -1.74 5.78 -0.08
N ALA A 232 -0.84 5.61 0.90
CA ALA A 232 0.23 4.62 0.83
C ALA A 232 -0.27 3.18 0.64
N GLN A 233 -1.40 2.83 1.27
CA GLN A 233 -2.06 1.54 1.04
C GLN A 233 -2.53 1.35 -0.41
N ALA A 234 -3.10 2.40 -1.01
CA ALA A 234 -3.48 2.37 -2.42
C ALA A 234 -2.25 2.26 -3.34
N LEU A 235 -1.19 3.03 -3.05
CA LEU A 235 0.06 3.04 -3.82
C LEU A 235 0.80 1.69 -3.78
N GLY A 236 0.80 1.03 -2.62
CA GLY A 236 1.39 -0.32 -2.45
C GLY A 236 0.64 -1.43 -3.20
N ARG A 237 -0.45 -1.11 -3.91
CA ARG A 237 -1.14 -2.08 -4.78
C ARG A 237 -0.42 -2.28 -6.10
N CYS A 238 0.40 -1.34 -6.55
CA CYS A 238 1.09 -1.44 -7.84
C CYS A 238 2.31 -2.36 -7.78
N ILE A 239 3.07 -2.33 -6.68
CA ILE A 239 4.31 -3.10 -6.51
C ILE A 239 4.22 -3.94 -5.23
N ARG A 240 4.32 -5.27 -5.36
CA ARG A 240 4.27 -6.22 -4.23
C ARG A 240 5.47 -7.15 -4.16
N HIS A 241 6.06 -7.50 -5.31
CA HIS A 241 7.24 -8.34 -5.36
C HIS A 241 8.27 -7.87 -6.39
N ALA A 242 9.41 -8.55 -6.41
CA ALA A 242 10.57 -8.22 -7.24
C ALA A 242 10.27 -8.15 -8.75
N ALA A 243 9.33 -8.98 -9.21
CA ALA A 243 8.93 -9.05 -10.61
C ALA A 243 7.82 -8.04 -10.98
N ASP A 244 7.38 -7.19 -10.05
CA ASP A 244 6.34 -6.21 -10.35
C ASP A 244 6.91 -4.97 -11.02
N TYR A 245 6.07 -4.37 -11.85
CA TYR A 245 6.28 -3.04 -12.40
C TYR A 245 4.93 -2.37 -12.66
N GLY A 246 4.93 -1.05 -12.67
CA GLY A 246 3.76 -0.28 -13.03
C GLY A 246 3.89 1.22 -12.81
N ALA A 247 2.84 1.92 -13.19
CA ALA A 247 2.74 3.36 -13.10
C ALA A 247 1.85 3.77 -11.92
N VAL A 248 2.33 4.72 -11.14
CA VAL A 248 1.60 5.34 -10.03
C VAL A 248 1.40 6.81 -10.34
N ILE A 249 0.15 7.28 -10.30
CA ILE A 249 -0.21 8.64 -10.66
C ILE A 249 -0.96 9.29 -9.48
N MET A 250 -0.44 10.41 -9.00
CA MET A 250 -1.09 11.24 -7.98
C MET A 250 -1.70 12.48 -8.63
N MET A 251 -3.02 12.59 -8.62
CA MET A 251 -3.75 13.71 -9.19
C MET A 251 -4.19 14.66 -8.08
N ASP A 252 -3.27 15.54 -7.66
CA ASP A 252 -3.51 16.69 -6.80
C ASP A 252 -2.28 17.60 -6.78
N SER A 253 -2.48 18.92 -6.87
CA SER A 253 -1.43 19.94 -6.85
C SER A 253 -0.54 19.87 -5.61
N ARG A 254 -1.07 19.40 -4.47
CA ARG A 254 -0.32 19.22 -3.21
C ARG A 254 0.80 18.17 -3.31
N HIS A 255 0.81 17.37 -4.38
CA HIS A 255 1.83 16.36 -4.64
C HIS A 255 2.87 16.79 -5.69
N CYS A 256 2.74 17.97 -6.26
CA CYS A 256 3.72 18.48 -7.23
C CYS A 256 4.89 19.16 -6.51
N ASP A 257 6.10 18.83 -6.95
CA ASP A 257 7.30 19.52 -6.51
C ASP A 257 7.36 20.90 -7.17
N THR A 258 7.26 21.97 -6.39
CA THR A 258 7.32 23.35 -6.89
C THR A 258 8.71 23.97 -6.76
N GLY A 259 9.75 23.16 -6.48
CA GLY A 259 11.12 23.65 -6.36
C GLY A 259 11.44 24.32 -5.02
N GLY A 260 10.60 24.12 -4.00
CA GLY A 260 10.86 24.60 -2.64
C GLY A 260 12.10 23.96 -2.01
N ALA A 261 12.61 24.59 -0.95
CA ALA A 261 13.78 24.12 -0.22
C ALA A 261 13.61 22.66 0.22
N ARG A 262 14.52 21.80 -0.23
CA ARG A 262 14.50 20.36 0.06
C ARG A 262 15.07 20.09 1.45
N VAL A 263 14.44 19.17 2.17
CA VAL A 263 14.94 18.68 3.46
C VAL A 263 15.45 17.26 3.23
N ASN A 264 16.74 17.03 3.44
CA ASN A 264 17.41 15.74 3.15
C ASN A 264 17.17 15.24 1.71
N GLY A 265 17.23 16.15 0.73
CA GLY A 265 17.00 15.82 -0.69
C GLY A 265 15.53 15.58 -1.07
N VAL A 266 14.60 15.66 -0.12
CA VAL A 266 13.17 15.43 -0.35
C VAL A 266 12.42 16.75 -0.51
N SER A 267 11.58 16.85 -1.54
CA SER A 267 10.65 17.98 -1.72
C SER A 267 9.61 18.03 -0.59
N PRO A 268 9.24 19.23 -0.10
CA PRO A 268 8.17 19.38 0.90
C PRO A 268 6.86 18.68 0.52
N ALA A 269 6.52 18.65 -0.78
CA ALA A 269 5.33 17.99 -1.31
C ALA A 269 5.36 16.45 -1.11
N HIS A 270 6.56 15.87 -1.03
CA HIS A 270 6.76 14.42 -0.96
C HIS A 270 7.04 13.90 0.45
N ARG A 271 7.14 14.79 1.46
CA ARG A 271 7.56 14.43 2.83
C ARG A 271 6.73 13.31 3.47
N ASN A 272 5.43 13.29 3.16
CA ASN A 272 4.47 12.34 3.74
C ASN A 272 4.28 11.08 2.87
N LEU A 273 4.93 11.00 1.70
CA LEU A 273 4.90 9.80 0.86
C LEU A 273 5.77 8.69 1.47
N PRO A 274 5.56 7.42 1.07
CA PRO A 274 6.47 6.33 1.41
C PRO A 274 7.91 6.67 1.00
N LYS A 275 8.90 6.31 1.85
CA LYS A 275 10.32 6.66 1.65
C LYS A 275 10.84 6.28 0.25
N TRP A 276 10.42 5.12 -0.26
CA TRP A 276 10.79 4.60 -1.57
C TRP A 276 10.30 5.47 -2.75
N MET A 277 9.24 6.26 -2.59
CA MET A 277 8.70 7.11 -3.66
C MET A 277 9.28 8.53 -3.69
N ARG A 278 9.75 9.05 -2.56
CA ARG A 278 9.99 10.49 -2.35
C ARG A 278 10.91 11.15 -3.38
N HIS A 279 11.89 10.39 -3.88
CA HIS A 279 12.89 10.84 -4.85
C HIS A 279 12.57 10.43 -6.30
N HIS A 280 11.53 9.62 -6.52
CA HIS A 280 11.18 9.04 -7.83
C HIS A 280 9.96 9.71 -8.46
N MET A 281 9.30 10.63 -7.75
CA MET A 281 8.16 11.38 -8.26
C MET A 281 8.57 12.35 -9.36
N ARG A 282 7.81 12.36 -10.46
CA ARG A 282 7.96 13.29 -11.58
C ARG A 282 6.69 14.12 -11.78
N ASN A 283 6.83 15.41 -11.99
CA ASN A 283 5.69 16.27 -12.31
C ASN A 283 5.29 16.12 -13.79
N LEU A 284 4.00 15.92 -14.05
CA LEU A 284 3.40 16.12 -15.35
C LEU A 284 2.85 17.55 -15.43
N VAL A 285 3.37 18.33 -16.36
CA VAL A 285 3.12 19.77 -16.48
C VAL A 285 2.42 20.10 -17.80
N SER A 286 1.69 21.21 -17.83
CA SER A 286 1.21 21.80 -19.09
C SER A 286 2.40 22.31 -19.91
N SER A 287 2.24 22.35 -21.25
CA SER A 287 3.26 22.83 -22.18
C SER A 287 3.74 24.24 -21.85
N SER A 288 2.84 25.12 -21.40
CA SER A 288 3.15 26.48 -20.94
C SER A 288 3.81 26.53 -19.55
N GLY A 289 3.67 25.47 -18.76
CA GLY A 289 4.29 25.34 -17.43
C GLY A 289 5.72 24.79 -17.47
N TYR A 290 6.15 24.13 -18.55
CA TYR A 290 7.43 23.42 -18.62
C TYR A 290 8.64 24.29 -18.25
N ALA A 291 8.63 25.57 -18.66
CA ALA A 291 9.69 26.54 -18.32
C ALA A 291 9.71 26.94 -16.83
N ASN A 292 8.55 26.98 -16.17
CA ASN A 292 8.43 27.38 -14.76
C ASN A 292 8.88 26.29 -13.76
N TYR A 293 9.08 25.06 -14.25
CA TYR A 293 9.48 23.90 -13.46
C TYR A 293 10.94 23.48 -13.69
N GLN A 294 11.75 24.31 -14.35
CA GLN A 294 13.18 24.08 -14.58
C GLN A 294 13.89 23.80 -13.23
N GLY A 295 14.36 22.56 -13.04
CA GLY A 295 14.96 22.07 -11.78
C GLY A 295 14.11 21.08 -10.98
N THR A 296 12.90 20.76 -11.44
CA THR A 296 12.08 19.67 -10.91
C THR A 296 12.11 18.47 -11.86
N ASN A 297 11.98 17.25 -11.31
CA ASN A 297 11.95 16.03 -12.12
C ASN A 297 10.62 16.03 -12.92
N VAL A 298 10.65 16.35 -14.21
CA VAL A 298 9.44 16.53 -15.05
C VAL A 298 9.33 15.44 -16.13
N VAL A 299 8.11 15.18 -16.59
CA VAL A 299 7.88 14.39 -17.81
C VAL A 299 8.28 15.23 -19.02
N CYS A 300 9.19 14.70 -19.86
CA CYS A 300 9.67 15.39 -21.04
C CYS A 300 8.49 15.73 -21.97
N GLY A 301 8.39 16.98 -22.42
CA GLY A 301 7.29 17.42 -23.29
C GLY A 301 5.93 17.55 -22.58
N GLY A 302 5.85 17.39 -21.26
CA GLY A 302 4.61 17.55 -20.50
C GLY A 302 3.50 16.60 -20.94
N TRP A 303 2.26 17.10 -20.98
CA TRP A 303 1.08 16.35 -21.43
C TRP A 303 1.24 15.69 -22.82
N PRO A 304 1.75 16.39 -23.87
CA PRO A 304 2.05 15.75 -25.16
C PRO A 304 3.03 14.57 -25.08
N GLY A 305 4.02 14.63 -24.18
CA GLY A 305 5.04 13.57 -24.03
C GLY A 305 4.62 12.38 -23.17
N LEU A 306 3.46 12.47 -22.49
CA LEU A 306 2.98 11.44 -21.56
C LEU A 306 2.89 10.06 -22.21
N ALA A 307 2.26 9.97 -23.39
CA ALA A 307 2.06 8.70 -24.08
C ALA A 307 3.39 8.05 -24.47
N THR A 308 4.34 8.84 -24.98
CA THR A 308 5.69 8.37 -25.34
C THR A 308 6.46 7.87 -24.13
N GLU A 309 6.43 8.60 -23.02
CA GLU A 309 7.08 8.21 -21.76
C GLU A 309 6.49 6.91 -21.20
N MET A 310 5.16 6.81 -21.16
CA MET A 310 4.46 5.60 -20.72
C MET A 310 4.77 4.40 -21.61
N ALA A 311 4.71 4.56 -22.94
CA ALA A 311 5.00 3.50 -23.89
C ALA A 311 6.43 2.98 -23.72
N ARG A 312 7.40 3.89 -23.58
CA ARG A 312 8.80 3.54 -23.30
C ARG A 312 8.93 2.76 -21.99
N PHE A 313 8.36 3.28 -20.91
CA PHE A 313 8.41 2.63 -19.59
C PHE A 313 7.81 1.21 -19.64
N PHE A 314 6.63 1.03 -20.22
CA PHE A 314 5.97 -0.28 -20.28
C PHE A 314 6.64 -1.26 -21.25
N ALA A 315 7.49 -0.80 -22.17
CA ALA A 315 8.34 -1.66 -23.00
C ALA A 315 9.59 -2.15 -22.24
N GLU A 316 10.22 -1.29 -21.44
CA GLU A 316 11.49 -1.58 -20.73
C GLU A 316 11.27 -2.27 -19.38
N ALA A 317 10.26 -1.86 -18.61
CA ALA A 317 10.06 -2.31 -17.23
C ALA A 317 9.91 -3.83 -17.03
N PRO A 318 9.22 -4.60 -17.92
CA PRO A 318 9.14 -6.05 -17.78
C PRO A 318 10.51 -6.74 -17.87
N ILE A 319 11.42 -6.21 -18.70
CA ILE A 319 12.78 -6.74 -18.89
C ILE A 319 13.58 -6.55 -17.59
N HIS A 320 13.46 -5.38 -16.98
CA HIS A 320 14.10 -5.09 -15.69
C HIS A 320 13.52 -5.92 -14.55
N ALA A 321 12.21 -6.10 -14.52
CA ALA A 321 11.54 -6.94 -13.53
C ALA A 321 12.02 -8.40 -13.60
N ALA A 322 12.14 -8.96 -14.82
CA ALA A 322 12.70 -10.29 -15.03
C ALA A 322 14.17 -10.38 -14.58
N SER A 323 14.98 -9.34 -14.86
CA SER A 323 16.38 -9.29 -14.42
C SER A 323 16.51 -9.24 -12.89
N VAL A 324 15.68 -8.47 -12.20
CA VAL A 324 15.68 -8.40 -10.73
C VAL A 324 15.24 -9.74 -10.13
N LEU A 325 14.22 -10.38 -10.69
CA LEU A 325 13.78 -11.70 -10.25
C LEU A 325 14.89 -12.75 -10.39
N ALA A 326 15.59 -12.79 -11.53
CA ALA A 326 16.70 -13.72 -11.77
C ALA A 326 17.81 -13.53 -10.73
N LYS A 327 18.23 -12.28 -10.46
CA LYS A 327 19.24 -11.97 -9.43
C LYS A 327 18.82 -12.42 -8.04
N GLN A 328 17.53 -12.31 -7.71
CA GLN A 328 17.02 -12.79 -6.42
C GLN A 328 17.00 -14.31 -6.33
N GLN A 329 16.64 -15.01 -7.42
CA GLN A 329 16.69 -16.47 -7.50
C GLN A 329 18.12 -16.99 -7.35
N ASP A 330 19.10 -16.35 -8.00
CA ASP A 330 20.52 -16.68 -7.86
C ASP A 330 21.02 -16.45 -6.44
N SER A 331 20.62 -15.33 -5.82
CA SER A 331 20.97 -15.02 -4.43
C SER A 331 20.37 -16.04 -3.46
N LEU A 332 19.13 -16.48 -3.69
CA LEU A 332 18.46 -17.52 -2.91
C LEU A 332 19.15 -18.88 -3.07
N LYS A 333 19.55 -19.25 -4.30
CA LYS A 333 20.28 -20.49 -4.58
C LYS A 333 21.63 -20.48 -3.86
N ALA A 334 22.40 -19.40 -4.00
CA ALA A 334 23.67 -19.23 -3.32
C ALA A 334 23.54 -19.26 -1.78
N ALA A 335 22.46 -18.69 -1.23
CA ALA A 335 22.18 -18.74 0.20
C ALA A 335 21.87 -20.17 0.69
N LYS A 336 21.10 -20.94 -0.09
CA LYS A 336 20.83 -22.36 0.21
C LYS A 336 22.10 -23.20 0.17
N GLU A 337 22.92 -23.04 -0.87
CA GLU A 337 24.22 -23.74 -0.98
C GLU A 337 25.17 -23.40 0.19
N ARG A 338 25.18 -22.14 0.65
CA ARG A 338 25.94 -21.76 1.85
C ARG A 338 25.41 -22.42 3.12
N ALA A 339 24.09 -22.47 3.28
CA ALA A 339 23.45 -23.10 4.43
C ALA A 339 23.71 -24.62 4.48
N GLU A 340 23.71 -25.29 3.32
CA GLU A 340 24.06 -26.71 3.19
C GLU A 340 25.53 -26.96 3.52
N LYS A 341 26.44 -26.10 3.06
CA LYS A 341 27.89 -26.22 3.34
C LYS A 341 28.27 -25.92 4.79
N GLN A 342 27.58 -25.00 5.47
CA GLN A 342 27.92 -24.57 6.83
C GLN A 342 27.22 -25.40 7.92
N GLY A 343 26.26 -26.27 7.56
CA GLY A 343 25.40 -26.95 8.52
C GLY A 343 24.44 -25.96 9.19
N SER A 344 23.22 -26.41 9.51
CA SER A 344 22.22 -25.56 10.17
C SER A 344 22.64 -25.23 11.61
N SER A 345 23.39 -24.14 11.79
CA SER A 345 23.59 -23.53 13.10
C SER A 345 22.40 -22.64 13.40
N ASN A 346 21.35 -23.23 13.97
CA ASN A 346 20.28 -22.42 14.58
C ASN A 346 20.91 -21.55 15.65
N HIS A 347 20.70 -20.24 15.66
CA HIS A 347 21.17 -19.37 16.73
C HIS A 347 19.99 -19.03 17.65
N TYR A 348 20.22 -18.95 18.96
CA TYR A 348 19.24 -18.44 19.91
C TYR A 348 19.80 -17.18 20.58
N PHE A 349 18.92 -16.25 20.92
CA PHE A 349 19.30 -15.06 21.66
C PHE A 349 19.31 -15.39 23.17
N ASP A 350 20.48 -15.36 23.79
CA ASP A 350 20.59 -15.53 25.24
C ASP A 350 20.32 -14.19 25.94
N GLY A 351 19.18 -14.10 26.63
CA GLY A 351 18.77 -12.90 27.35
C GLY A 351 19.65 -12.54 28.56
N ARG A 352 20.48 -13.46 29.07
CA ARG A 352 21.40 -13.17 30.18
C ARG A 352 22.72 -12.57 29.70
N SER A 353 23.28 -13.09 28.61
CA SER A 353 24.52 -12.57 28.02
C SER A 353 24.31 -11.44 27.00
N GLY A 354 23.07 -11.28 26.49
CA GLY A 354 22.75 -10.32 25.43
C GLY A 354 23.35 -10.66 24.07
N LYS A 355 23.76 -11.92 23.86
CA LYS A 355 24.45 -12.39 22.64
C LYS A 355 23.64 -13.47 21.92
N TRP A 356 23.85 -13.55 20.61
CA TRP A 356 23.38 -14.68 19.80
C TRP A 356 24.34 -15.85 19.98
N CYS A 357 23.82 -16.97 20.45
CA CYS A 357 24.57 -18.19 20.72
C CYS A 357 24.17 -19.29 19.72
N PRO A 358 25.12 -20.08 19.19
CA PRO A 358 24.79 -21.23 18.36
C PRO A 358 24.07 -22.30 19.19
N ARG A 359 23.03 -22.88 18.61
CA ARG A 359 22.24 -23.98 19.15
C ARG A 359 22.83 -25.26 18.56
N VAL A 360 23.63 -25.96 19.35
CA VAL A 360 24.08 -27.31 19.01
C VAL A 360 22.86 -28.22 19.16
N ILE A 361 22.27 -28.64 18.03
CA ILE A 361 21.30 -29.73 18.05
C ILE A 361 22.12 -31.01 18.22
N ILE A 362 22.16 -31.54 19.44
CA ILE A 362 22.63 -32.91 19.65
C ILE A 362 21.55 -33.80 19.04
N THR A 363 21.77 -34.28 17.81
CA THR A 363 21.00 -35.40 17.28
C THR A 363 21.20 -36.58 18.23
N PRO A 364 20.15 -37.22 18.77
CA PRO A 364 20.34 -38.41 19.57
C PRO A 364 20.93 -39.47 18.65
N GLN A 365 22.21 -39.79 18.87
CA GLN A 365 22.76 -41.05 18.38
C GLN A 365 21.93 -42.17 19.02
N THR A 366 21.57 -43.13 18.18
CA THR A 366 20.90 -44.40 18.52
C THR A 366 21.46 -44.94 19.84
N ALA A 367 20.64 -44.96 20.89
CA ALA A 367 20.98 -45.62 22.14
C ALA A 367 20.89 -47.13 21.94
N ASP A 368 22.02 -47.82 22.10
CA ASP A 368 22.10 -49.28 22.22
C ASP A 368 21.32 -49.75 23.46
N PRO A 369 20.62 -50.90 23.40
CA PRO A 369 19.78 -51.37 24.50
C PRO A 369 20.56 -52.28 25.44
N CYS A 370 21.26 -51.75 26.45
CA CYS A 370 21.73 -52.53 27.60
C CYS A 370 21.75 -51.72 28.91
N THR A 371 20.72 -51.96 29.73
CA THR A 371 20.69 -52.06 31.22
C THR A 371 21.00 -50.82 32.11
N PRO A 372 20.60 -50.83 33.41
CA PRO A 372 19.27 -51.13 33.98
C PRO A 372 18.79 -50.10 35.06
N ASN A 373 17.46 -50.08 35.28
CA ASN A 373 16.69 -49.69 36.48
C ASN A 373 17.33 -48.81 37.58
N ILE A 374 16.75 -47.61 37.80
CA ILE A 374 16.67 -47.00 39.14
C ILE A 374 15.24 -46.54 39.41
N LYS A 375 14.82 -46.81 40.66
CA LYS A 375 13.48 -46.96 41.22
C LYS A 375 12.62 -45.68 41.25
N LYS A 376 11.30 -45.86 41.11
CA LYS A 376 10.27 -44.93 41.60
C LYS A 376 10.12 -45.04 43.13
N PRO A 377 9.77 -43.95 43.83
CA PRO A 377 9.08 -44.04 45.10
C PRO A 377 7.59 -43.64 44.96
N ASP A 378 6.72 -44.47 45.54
CA ASP A 378 5.28 -44.26 45.69
C ASP A 378 4.94 -43.39 46.92
N ASP A 379 3.87 -42.59 46.75
CA ASP A 379 2.79 -42.17 47.66
C ASP A 379 3.02 -41.72 49.12
N LEU A 380 2.56 -40.49 49.40
CA LEU A 380 2.02 -40.06 50.72
C LEU A 380 0.88 -39.03 50.55
N LYS A 381 -0.34 -39.55 50.73
CA LYS A 381 -1.65 -39.01 51.17
C LYS A 381 -1.94 -37.50 51.27
N SER A 382 -3.05 -37.15 50.61
CA SER A 382 -4.20 -36.26 50.96
C SER A 382 -4.15 -35.36 52.20
N THR A 383 -4.54 -34.09 52.02
CA THR A 383 -5.59 -33.39 52.80
C THR A 383 -6.07 -32.13 52.05
N ASP A 384 -7.32 -31.79 52.26
CA ASP A 384 -8.18 -30.86 51.54
C ASP A 384 -7.96 -29.35 51.84
N ASP A 385 -8.65 -28.56 51.01
CA ASP A 385 -9.18 -27.20 51.20
C ASP A 385 -8.45 -25.92 50.73
N ASP A 386 -9.19 -25.25 49.82
CA ASP A 386 -9.46 -23.82 49.67
C ASP A 386 -8.40 -22.80 49.21
N GLY A 387 -8.68 -22.18 48.05
CA GLY A 387 -8.13 -20.88 47.68
C GLY A 387 -7.94 -20.67 46.18
N ALA A 388 -9.02 -20.36 45.45
CA ALA A 388 -8.96 -20.04 44.03
C ALA A 388 -8.20 -18.72 43.77
N GLY A 389 -6.99 -18.84 43.22
CA GLY A 389 -6.19 -17.72 42.72
C GLY A 389 -5.41 -18.11 41.47
N SER A 390 -5.75 -17.48 40.35
CA SER A 390 -4.84 -17.04 39.26
C SER A 390 -3.71 -17.99 38.81
N ALA A 391 -3.82 -18.56 37.60
CA ALA A 391 -2.67 -18.71 36.70
C ALA A 391 -3.08 -18.95 35.24
N THR A 392 -2.92 -17.92 34.42
CA THR A 392 -2.82 -17.99 32.97
C THR A 392 -1.47 -18.62 32.57
N GLY A 393 -1.50 -19.77 31.89
CA GLY A 393 -0.35 -20.34 31.18
C GLY A 393 -0.68 -20.49 29.69
N PRO A 394 0.21 -20.10 28.76
CA PRO A 394 -0.07 -20.19 27.33
C PRO A 394 0.04 -21.64 26.85
N VAL A 395 -1.09 -22.17 26.37
CA VAL A 395 -1.19 -23.39 25.58
C VAL A 395 -0.56 -23.12 24.21
N ILE A 396 0.56 -23.78 23.89
CA ILE A 396 1.09 -23.84 22.52
C ILE A 396 0.61 -25.15 21.90
N ILE A 397 -0.38 -25.05 21.02
CA ILE A 397 -0.82 -26.11 20.13
C ILE A 397 0.15 -26.13 18.94
N SER A 398 1.00 -27.15 18.85
CA SER A 398 1.78 -27.44 17.65
C SER A 398 0.88 -28.10 16.60
N ALA A 399 0.51 -27.36 15.55
CA ALA A 399 -0.09 -27.93 14.35
C ALA A 399 1.02 -28.42 13.41
N SER A 400 1.08 -29.73 13.18
CA SER A 400 1.94 -30.38 12.19
C SER A 400 1.32 -30.22 10.78
N PRO A 401 2.11 -29.98 9.72
CA PRO A 401 1.57 -29.84 8.37
C PRO A 401 1.22 -31.21 7.78
N ALA A 402 -0.07 -31.44 7.53
CA ALA A 402 -0.56 -32.60 6.80
C ALA A 402 -0.14 -32.51 5.32
N ALA A 403 0.53 -33.55 4.84
CA ALA A 403 0.85 -33.77 3.45
C ALA A 403 -0.42 -34.08 2.64
N MET A 404 -0.79 -33.21 1.70
CA MET A 404 -1.77 -33.52 0.66
C MET A 404 -1.14 -34.47 -0.36
N LYS A 405 -1.56 -35.73 -0.36
CA LYS A 405 -1.39 -36.65 -1.49
C LYS A 405 -2.42 -36.32 -2.56
N THR A 406 -1.94 -36.13 -3.79
CA THR A 406 -2.74 -36.14 -5.02
C THR A 406 -3.32 -37.53 -5.26
N PRO A 407 -4.58 -37.68 -5.69
CA PRO A 407 -5.05 -38.94 -6.26
C PRO A 407 -4.71 -39.01 -7.75
N GLU A 408 -4.04 -40.09 -8.13
CA GLU A 408 -3.89 -40.54 -9.50
C GLU A 408 -5.23 -41.04 -10.08
N ALA A 409 -5.27 -41.06 -11.40
CA ALA A 409 -6.39 -41.41 -12.25
C ALA A 409 -6.85 -42.87 -12.10
N ASN A 410 -8.14 -43.06 -12.35
CA ASN A 410 -8.69 -44.18 -13.11
C ASN A 410 -9.86 -43.66 -13.95
#